data_AF-A0A2K6RJN5-F1
#
_entry.id   AF-A0A2K6RJN5-F1
#
_cell.length_a   1.000
_cell.length_b   1.000
_cell.length_c   1.000
_cell.angle_alpha   90.00
_cell.angle_beta   90.00
_cell.angle_gamma   90.00
#
_symmetry.space_group_name_H-M   'P 1'
#
loop_
_entity.id
_entity.type
_entity.pdbx_description
1 polymer ?
#
loop_
_entity_poly.entity_id
_entity_poly.type
_entity_poly.pdbx_seq_one_letter_code
_entity_poly.pdbx_strand_id
1 'polypeptide(L)'
;MAARRALKAVLVDLSGTLHIEDAAVPGAQEALKRLRGASVIVRFVTNTTKESKQDLLERLRKLEFDISENEIFTSLTAARSLLEQKQVRPMLLVDDRALSDFKGIQTSDPNAVVIGLAPEHFHYQILNEAFRLLLDGAPLIAIHKARYYKRKDGLALGPGPFVTALEYATDTKATIVGKPEKTFFLEALRGTGCEPEEAVMIGDDCRDDVGGAQDVGMLGILVKTGKYRASDEEKINPPPYLTCESFPHAVDHILQHLL
;
A
#
# COMPACT_ATOMS: atom_id res chain seq x y z
N MET A 1 -28.19 -15.49 11.88
CA MET A 1 -27.40 -14.58 11.03
C MET A 1 -26.85 -13.50 11.94
N ALA A 2 -25.53 -13.36 12.08
CA ALA A 2 -24.95 -12.31 12.90
C ALA A 2 -25.34 -10.94 12.33
N ALA A 3 -25.77 -10.01 13.17
CA ALA A 3 -26.06 -8.65 12.77
C ALA A 3 -24.79 -8.04 12.13
N ARG A 4 -24.92 -7.54 10.90
CA ARG A 4 -23.82 -6.89 10.18
C ARG A 4 -23.43 -5.64 10.96
N ARG A 5 -22.15 -5.51 11.35
CA ARG A 5 -21.66 -4.30 12.02
C ARG A 5 -21.75 -3.12 11.04
N ALA A 6 -22.07 -1.94 11.55
CA ALA A 6 -22.17 -0.73 10.73
C ALA A 6 -20.79 -0.35 10.17
N LEU A 7 -20.73 0.02 8.89
CA LEU A 7 -19.49 0.45 8.25
C LEU A 7 -19.06 1.81 8.80
N LYS A 8 -17.80 1.93 9.22
CA LYS A 8 -17.21 3.16 9.76
C LYS A 8 -16.05 3.69 8.93
N ALA A 9 -15.33 2.83 8.20
CA ALA A 9 -14.16 3.23 7.43
C ALA A 9 -14.15 2.65 6.01
N VAL A 10 -13.60 3.42 5.07
CA VAL A 10 -13.35 3.02 3.69
C VAL A 10 -11.88 3.26 3.38
N LEU A 11 -11.15 2.17 3.14
CA LEU A 11 -9.81 2.20 2.55
C LEU A 11 -9.93 2.18 1.03
N VAL A 12 -9.25 3.10 0.35
CA VAL A 12 -9.31 3.24 -1.11
C VAL A 12 -7.90 3.19 -1.67
N ASP A 13 -7.61 2.20 -2.53
CA ASP A 13 -6.36 2.21 -3.27
C ASP A 13 -6.29 3.43 -4.23
N LEU A 14 -5.09 3.93 -4.48
CA LEU A 14 -4.87 5.08 -5.36
C LEU A 14 -4.74 4.68 -6.84
N SER A 15 -3.72 3.87 -7.14
CA SER A 15 -3.23 3.63 -8.51
C SER A 15 -3.95 2.46 -9.14
N GLY A 16 -4.79 2.73 -10.13
CA GLY A 16 -5.66 1.76 -10.79
C GLY A 16 -7.11 1.84 -10.32
N THR A 17 -7.35 2.45 -9.16
CA THR A 17 -8.69 2.61 -8.55
C THR A 17 -9.22 4.03 -8.67
N LEU A 18 -8.44 5.05 -8.30
CA LEU A 18 -8.82 6.46 -8.45
C LEU A 18 -8.25 7.08 -9.73
N HIS A 19 -7.07 6.66 -10.14
CA HIS A 19 -6.40 7.17 -11.33
C HIS A 19 -5.55 6.10 -12.02
N ILE A 20 -5.33 6.23 -13.32
CA ILE A 20 -4.39 5.42 -14.10
C ILE A 20 -3.36 6.40 -14.68
N GLU A 21 -2.12 6.30 -14.22
CA GLU A 21 -1.08 7.30 -14.51
C GLU A 21 -1.58 8.72 -14.15
N ASP A 22 -1.58 9.65 -15.11
CA ASP A 22 -2.00 11.04 -14.93
C ASP A 22 -3.47 11.28 -15.30
N ALA A 23 -4.29 10.23 -15.40
CA ALA A 23 -5.72 10.34 -15.72
C ALA A 23 -6.59 9.80 -14.58
N ALA A 24 -7.52 10.61 -14.09
CA ALA A 24 -8.52 10.16 -13.12
C ALA A 24 -9.47 9.12 -13.75
N VAL A 25 -9.89 8.14 -12.97
CA VAL A 25 -10.96 7.22 -13.37
C VAL A 25 -12.25 8.05 -13.55
N PRO A 26 -12.97 7.88 -14.68
CA PRO A 26 -14.16 8.70 -14.96
C PRO A 26 -15.17 8.69 -13.80
N GLY A 27 -15.51 9.88 -13.31
CA GLY A 27 -16.47 10.07 -12.21
C GLY A 27 -15.92 9.84 -10.80
N ALA A 28 -14.62 9.51 -10.64
CA ALA A 28 -14.05 9.19 -9.34
C ALA A 28 -14.04 10.39 -8.37
N GLN A 29 -13.80 11.61 -8.86
CA GLN A 29 -13.84 12.81 -8.03
C GLN A 29 -15.24 13.04 -7.43
N GLU A 30 -16.28 12.94 -8.25
CA GLU A 30 -17.68 13.11 -7.81
C GLU A 30 -18.14 11.96 -6.92
N ALA A 31 -17.70 10.74 -7.18
CA ALA A 31 -17.92 9.62 -6.28
C ALA A 31 -17.28 9.85 -4.90
N LEU A 32 -16.04 10.34 -4.85
CA LEU A 32 -15.39 10.65 -3.57
C LEU A 32 -16.15 11.73 -2.81
N LYS A 33 -16.60 12.80 -3.48
CA LYS A 33 -17.43 13.85 -2.85
C LYS A 33 -18.70 13.28 -2.24
N ARG A 34 -19.39 12.36 -2.93
CA ARG A 34 -20.58 11.68 -2.40
C ARG A 34 -20.25 10.79 -1.21
N LEU A 35 -19.15 10.04 -1.26
CA LEU A 35 -18.70 9.21 -0.14
C LEU A 35 -18.37 10.05 1.10
N ARG A 36 -17.73 11.22 0.92
CA ARG A 36 -17.47 12.18 1.99
C ARG A 36 -18.73 12.79 2.60
N GLY A 37 -19.83 12.82 1.85
CA GLY A 37 -21.13 13.25 2.36
C GLY A 37 -21.75 12.27 3.37
N ALA A 38 -21.20 11.06 3.49
CA ALA A 38 -21.64 10.06 4.45
C ALA A 38 -20.79 10.06 5.73
N SER A 39 -21.30 9.49 6.82
CA SER A 39 -20.61 9.42 8.12
C SER A 39 -19.57 8.29 8.17
N VAL A 40 -18.61 8.29 7.23
CA VAL A 40 -17.50 7.32 7.16
C VAL A 40 -16.15 8.02 7.12
N ILE A 41 -15.15 7.36 7.71
CA ILE A 41 -13.76 7.77 7.61
C ILE A 41 -13.19 7.25 6.30
N VAL A 42 -12.59 8.12 5.48
CA VAL A 42 -11.92 7.73 4.25
C VAL A 42 -10.40 7.75 4.47
N ARG A 43 -9.72 6.70 4.01
CA ARG A 43 -8.26 6.59 3.99
C ARG A 43 -7.82 6.14 2.62
N PHE A 44 -6.79 6.80 2.09
CA PHE A 44 -6.20 6.47 0.81
C PHE A 44 -4.94 5.65 1.03
N VAL A 45 -4.87 4.48 0.42
CA VAL A 45 -3.78 3.53 0.63
C VAL A 45 -3.02 3.25 -0.65
N THR A 46 -1.70 3.08 -0.58
CA THR A 46 -0.92 2.63 -1.75
C THR A 46 0.40 1.96 -1.37
N ASN A 47 0.79 0.94 -2.16
CA ASN A 47 2.14 0.39 -2.14
C ASN A 47 3.05 1.23 -3.04
N THR A 48 3.56 2.33 -2.50
CA THR A 48 4.61 3.12 -3.16
C THR A 48 5.95 2.89 -2.50
N THR A 49 7.00 2.94 -3.31
CA THR A 49 8.38 2.85 -2.86
C THR A 49 9.27 3.96 -3.41
N LYS A 50 8.71 4.84 -4.25
CA LYS A 50 9.44 5.92 -4.92
C LYS A 50 8.85 7.29 -4.65
N GLU A 51 7.53 7.35 -4.51
CA GLU A 51 6.83 8.63 -4.38
C GLU A 51 6.59 8.90 -2.90
N SER A 52 6.97 10.10 -2.45
CA SER A 52 6.65 10.54 -1.11
C SER A 52 5.15 10.76 -0.95
N LYS A 53 4.70 10.84 0.30
CA LYS A 53 3.31 11.22 0.59
C LYS A 53 2.95 12.58 -0.02
N GLN A 54 3.89 13.53 0.00
CA GLN A 54 3.68 14.87 -0.54
C GLN A 54 3.50 14.84 -2.06
N ASP A 55 4.34 14.09 -2.78
CA ASP A 55 4.23 13.97 -4.25
C ASP A 55 2.89 13.35 -4.67
N LEU A 56 2.45 12.32 -3.93
CA LEU A 56 1.14 11.69 -4.14
C LEU A 56 0.00 12.68 -3.93
N LEU A 57 0.05 13.48 -2.86
CA LEU A 57 -0.96 14.48 -2.55
C LEU A 57 -1.03 15.55 -3.65
N GLU A 58 0.12 16.05 -4.10
CA GLU A 58 0.19 17.05 -5.17
C GLU A 58 -0.39 16.50 -6.49
N ARG A 59 -0.09 15.24 -6.82
CA ARG A 59 -0.67 14.57 -8.00
C ARG A 59 -2.19 14.46 -7.89
N LEU A 60 -2.71 13.98 -6.76
CA LEU A 60 -4.14 13.80 -6.57
C LEU A 60 -4.90 15.14 -6.61
N ARG A 61 -4.30 16.20 -6.07
CA ARG A 61 -4.86 17.57 -6.16
C ARG A 61 -4.88 18.11 -7.58
N LYS A 62 -3.85 17.83 -8.39
CA LYS A 62 -3.83 18.17 -9.83
C LYS A 62 -4.93 17.43 -10.61
N LEU A 63 -5.33 16.26 -10.13
CA LEU A 63 -6.47 15.49 -10.66
C LEU A 63 -7.82 15.92 -10.05
N GLU A 64 -7.85 17.03 -9.31
CA GLU A 64 -9.05 17.63 -8.71
C GLU A 64 -9.70 16.76 -7.62
N PHE A 65 -8.95 15.85 -6.99
CA PHE A 65 -9.42 15.16 -5.79
C PHE A 65 -9.24 16.04 -4.55
N ASP A 66 -10.33 16.20 -3.80
CA ASP A 66 -10.33 16.83 -2.48
C ASP A 66 -9.85 15.82 -1.42
N ILE A 67 -8.54 15.83 -1.17
CA ILE A 67 -7.83 14.91 -0.27
C ILE A 67 -6.86 15.70 0.61
N SER A 68 -6.78 15.31 1.88
CA SER A 68 -5.81 15.84 2.83
C SER A 68 -4.69 14.85 3.14
N GLU A 69 -3.52 15.37 3.51
CA GLU A 69 -2.31 14.58 3.74
C GLU A 69 -2.48 13.50 4.82
N ASN A 70 -3.21 13.82 5.90
CA ASN A 70 -3.49 12.92 7.01
C ASN A 70 -4.41 11.74 6.63
N GLU A 71 -5.01 11.74 5.45
CA GLU A 71 -5.83 10.64 4.94
C GLU A 71 -5.00 9.64 4.13
N ILE A 72 -3.78 10.00 3.72
CA ILE A 72 -2.91 9.16 2.91
C ILE A 72 -2.04 8.28 3.80
N PHE A 73 -2.12 6.98 3.58
CA PHE A 73 -1.30 5.95 4.21
C PHE A 73 -0.56 5.15 3.13
N THR A 74 0.76 5.09 3.23
CA THR A 74 1.64 4.44 2.24
C THR A 74 2.43 3.31 2.89
N SER A 75 2.96 2.41 2.07
CA SER A 75 3.93 1.41 2.55
C SER A 75 5.22 2.05 3.11
N LEU A 76 5.58 3.27 2.69
CA LEU A 76 6.65 4.06 3.30
C LEU A 76 6.28 4.51 4.72
N THR A 77 5.05 4.98 4.94
CA THR A 77 4.58 5.32 6.30
C THR A 77 4.50 4.11 7.21
N ALA A 78 4.12 2.94 6.69
CA ALA A 78 4.16 1.68 7.42
C ALA A 78 5.59 1.31 7.82
N ALA A 79 6.56 1.45 6.90
CA ALA A 79 7.97 1.25 7.18
C ALA A 79 8.48 2.20 8.26
N ARG A 80 8.16 3.50 8.15
CA ARG A 80 8.52 4.51 9.14
C ARG A 80 7.97 4.17 10.53
N SER A 81 6.70 3.81 10.63
CA SER A 81 6.09 3.45 11.91
C SER A 81 6.76 2.22 12.54
N LEU A 82 7.12 1.22 11.73
CA LEU A 82 7.85 0.04 12.20
C LEU A 82 9.26 0.40 12.70
N LEU A 83 9.96 1.30 12.03
CA LEU A 83 11.28 1.79 12.47
C LEU A 83 11.19 2.51 13.82
N GLU A 84 10.20 3.39 13.98
CA GLU A 84 9.95 4.12 15.22
C GLU A 84 9.59 3.16 16.37
N GLN A 85 8.74 2.16 16.10
CA GLN A 85 8.37 1.13 17.08
C GLN A 85 9.57 0.26 17.50
N LYS A 86 10.44 -0.12 16.54
CA LYS A 86 11.63 -0.94 16.81
C LYS A 86 12.80 -0.13 17.35
N GLN A 87 12.75 1.21 17.30
CA GLN A 87 13.81 2.12 17.72
C GLN A 87 15.16 1.81 17.03
N VAL A 88 15.10 1.52 15.73
CA VAL A 88 16.28 1.18 14.90
C VAL A 88 16.70 2.34 13.99
N ARG A 89 17.95 2.30 13.55
CA ARG A 89 18.56 3.26 12.61
C ARG A 89 18.73 2.58 11.25
N PRO A 90 17.95 2.92 10.23
CA PRO A 90 17.96 2.18 8.98
C PRO A 90 19.08 2.63 8.03
N MET A 91 19.67 1.66 7.35
CA MET A 91 20.23 1.83 6.01
C MET A 91 19.06 1.82 5.03
N LEU A 92 18.81 2.98 4.39
CA LEU A 92 17.65 3.19 3.52
C LEU A 92 18.02 2.90 2.05
N LEU A 93 17.70 1.71 1.56
CA LEU A 93 17.79 1.33 0.14
C LEU A 93 16.45 1.67 -0.54
N VAL A 94 16.13 2.96 -0.57
CA VAL A 94 14.92 3.53 -1.20
C VAL A 94 15.32 4.56 -2.27
N ASP A 95 14.38 4.94 -3.12
CA ASP A 95 14.58 6.02 -4.08
C ASP A 95 14.70 7.36 -3.33
N ASP A 96 15.55 8.29 -3.79
CA ASP A 96 15.78 9.57 -3.11
C ASP A 96 14.49 10.37 -2.88
N ARG A 97 13.53 10.25 -3.79
CA ARG A 97 12.22 10.89 -3.67
C ARG A 97 11.40 10.37 -2.49
N ALA A 98 11.67 9.17 -1.99
CA ALA A 98 11.01 8.59 -0.83
C ALA A 98 11.65 9.04 0.51
N LEU A 99 12.82 9.68 0.50
CA LEU A 99 13.55 10.03 1.73
C LEU A 99 12.81 11.04 2.61
N SER A 100 11.96 11.89 2.03
CA SER A 100 11.14 12.86 2.78
C SER A 100 10.19 12.17 3.77
N ASP A 101 9.67 10.99 3.44
CA ASP A 101 8.82 10.19 4.35
C ASP A 101 9.61 9.66 5.57
N PHE A 102 10.94 9.61 5.50
CA PHE A 102 11.83 9.21 6.60
C PHE A 102 12.50 10.41 7.31
N LYS A 103 12.10 11.65 7.02
CA LYS A 103 12.66 12.84 7.66
C LYS A 103 12.57 12.74 9.20
N GLY A 104 13.70 12.95 9.87
CA GLY A 104 13.82 12.86 11.33
C GLY A 104 14.17 11.47 11.87
N ILE A 105 14.24 10.44 11.03
CA ILE A 105 14.78 9.14 11.41
C ILE A 105 16.32 9.20 11.39
N GLN A 106 16.98 8.72 12.44
CA GLN A 106 18.44 8.64 12.50
C GLN A 106 18.95 7.50 11.61
N THR A 107 19.89 7.80 10.72
CA THR A 107 20.46 6.83 9.76
C THR A 107 21.96 6.59 9.94
N SER A 108 22.62 7.37 10.81
CA SER A 108 24.02 7.17 11.17
C SER A 108 24.21 5.87 11.94
N ASP A 109 25.31 5.16 11.67
CA ASP A 109 25.61 3.86 12.29
C ASP A 109 24.41 2.89 12.20
N PRO A 110 24.03 2.48 10.97
CA PRO A 110 22.79 1.78 10.74
C PRO A 110 22.79 0.38 11.38
N ASN A 111 21.66 -0.01 11.95
CA ASN A 111 21.43 -1.32 12.56
C ASN A 111 20.11 -1.97 12.10
N ALA A 112 19.56 -1.50 10.99
CA ALA A 112 18.44 -2.07 10.26
C ALA A 112 18.64 -1.84 8.76
N VAL A 113 18.03 -2.66 7.91
CA VAL A 113 18.03 -2.46 6.45
C VAL A 113 16.58 -2.27 6.00
N VAL A 114 16.28 -1.16 5.35
CA VAL A 114 14.99 -0.92 4.70
C VAL A 114 15.20 -0.96 3.21
N ILE A 115 14.45 -1.80 2.50
CA ILE A 115 14.59 -2.00 1.06
C ILE A 115 13.28 -1.75 0.33
N GLY A 116 13.32 -0.74 -0.53
CA GLY A 116 12.32 -0.41 -1.53
C GLY A 116 12.85 -0.67 -2.95
N LEU A 117 12.19 -0.18 -3.99
CA LEU A 117 12.73 -0.17 -5.35
C LEU A 117 13.65 1.04 -5.54
N ALA A 118 14.95 0.81 -5.41
CA ALA A 118 15.99 1.84 -5.53
C ALA A 118 17.03 1.42 -6.57
N PRO A 119 16.76 1.61 -7.88
CA PRO A 119 17.66 1.14 -8.94
C PRO A 119 19.10 1.63 -8.79
N GLU A 120 19.29 2.88 -8.32
CA GLU A 120 20.61 3.48 -8.09
C GLU A 120 21.37 2.85 -6.92
N HIS A 121 20.67 2.19 -5.99
CA HIS A 121 21.25 1.48 -4.84
C HIS A 121 21.38 -0.04 -5.08
N PHE A 122 20.85 -0.56 -6.19
CA PHE A 122 20.81 -1.98 -6.51
C PHE A 122 22.06 -2.44 -7.27
N HIS A 123 23.23 -2.17 -6.69
CA HIS A 123 24.52 -2.65 -7.17
C HIS A 123 25.29 -3.35 -6.04
N TYR A 124 26.30 -4.14 -6.44
CA TYR A 124 26.96 -5.11 -5.57
C TYR A 124 27.48 -4.51 -4.25
N GLN A 125 28.14 -3.35 -4.32
CA GLN A 125 28.76 -2.72 -3.16
C GLN A 125 27.73 -2.41 -2.06
N ILE A 126 26.63 -1.72 -2.41
CA ILE A 126 25.57 -1.35 -1.47
C ILE A 126 24.82 -2.57 -0.95
N LEU A 127 24.52 -3.55 -1.81
CA LEU A 127 23.88 -4.80 -1.38
C LEU A 127 24.76 -5.59 -0.42
N ASN A 128 26.09 -5.59 -0.63
CA ASN A 128 27.03 -6.27 0.26
C ASN A 128 27.21 -5.55 1.61
N GLU A 129 27.07 -4.22 1.65
CA GLU A 129 26.99 -3.46 2.90
C GLU A 129 25.73 -3.82 3.69
N ALA A 130 24.57 -3.81 3.03
CA ALA A 130 23.31 -4.24 3.63
C ALA A 130 23.41 -5.68 4.15
N PHE A 131 23.95 -6.61 3.34
CA PHE A 131 24.20 -7.99 3.73
C PHE A 131 25.01 -8.12 5.04
N ARG A 132 26.08 -7.32 5.20
CA ARG A 132 26.91 -7.36 6.42
C ARG A 132 26.14 -6.90 7.65
N LEU A 133 25.33 -5.84 7.54
CA LEU A 133 24.45 -5.42 8.63
C LEU A 133 23.51 -6.54 9.06
N LEU A 134 22.94 -7.26 8.09
CA LEU A 134 22.04 -8.39 8.37
C LEU A 134 22.76 -9.55 9.07
N LEU A 135 24.01 -9.85 8.71
CA LEU A 135 24.82 -10.84 9.44
C LEU A 135 25.08 -10.43 10.89
N ASP A 136 25.21 -9.13 11.16
CA ASP A 136 25.36 -8.58 12.50
C ASP A 136 24.03 -8.52 13.28
N GLY A 137 22.94 -9.03 12.70
CA GLY A 137 21.62 -9.17 13.33
C GLY A 137 20.65 -8.03 13.02
N ALA A 138 20.96 -7.13 12.09
CA ALA A 138 20.04 -6.09 11.66
C ALA A 138 18.75 -6.69 11.06
N PRO A 139 17.55 -6.17 11.37
CA PRO A 139 16.33 -6.61 10.72
C PRO A 139 16.29 -6.14 9.26
N LEU A 140 15.85 -7.03 8.37
CA LEU A 140 15.50 -6.70 6.99
C LEU A 140 14.03 -6.30 6.90
N ILE A 141 13.75 -5.06 6.49
CA ILE A 141 12.41 -4.52 6.32
C ILE A 141 12.20 -4.23 4.83
N ALA A 142 11.25 -4.90 4.19
CA ALA A 142 10.94 -4.71 2.78
C ALA A 142 9.64 -3.94 2.61
N ILE A 143 9.64 -2.88 1.79
CA ILE A 143 8.43 -2.11 1.50
C ILE A 143 7.38 -3.01 0.83
N HIS A 144 7.79 -3.81 -0.16
CA HIS A 144 7.00 -4.88 -0.79
C HIS A 144 7.92 -5.83 -1.57
N LYS A 145 7.43 -6.99 -2.02
CA LYS A 145 8.21 -8.01 -2.77
C LYS A 145 7.71 -8.26 -4.19
N ALA A 146 7.27 -7.21 -4.88
CA ALA A 146 6.85 -7.34 -6.28
C ALA A 146 8.02 -7.87 -7.14
N ARG A 147 7.74 -8.90 -7.95
CA ARG A 147 8.73 -9.54 -8.83
C ARG A 147 9.25 -8.57 -9.89
N TYR A 148 8.32 -7.83 -10.49
CA TYR A 148 8.54 -6.87 -11.57
C TYR A 148 7.45 -5.81 -11.55
N TYR A 149 7.66 -4.73 -12.31
CA TYR A 149 6.66 -3.71 -12.59
C TYR A 149 6.73 -3.31 -14.08
N LYS A 150 5.64 -2.72 -14.59
CA LYS A 150 5.57 -2.25 -15.98
C LYS A 150 6.11 -0.83 -16.07
N ARG A 151 7.00 -0.59 -17.04
CA ARG A 151 7.50 0.71 -17.47
C ARG A 151 7.09 0.96 -18.93
N LYS A 152 7.33 2.19 -19.41
CA LYS A 152 7.11 2.58 -20.82
C LYS A 152 7.89 1.69 -21.80
N ASP A 153 9.07 1.22 -21.41
CA ASP A 153 9.99 0.40 -22.21
C ASP A 153 9.83 -1.12 -22.01
N GLY A 154 8.92 -1.57 -21.13
CA GLY A 154 8.67 -3.00 -20.91
C GLY A 154 8.58 -3.38 -19.45
N LEU A 155 8.80 -4.66 -19.15
CA LEU A 155 8.87 -5.15 -17.76
C LEU A 155 10.26 -4.86 -17.19
N ALA A 156 10.31 -4.38 -15.96
CA ALA A 156 11.54 -4.14 -15.22
C ALA A 156 11.49 -4.83 -13.85
N LEU A 157 12.66 -5.16 -13.30
CA LEU A 157 12.77 -5.79 -11.98
C LEU A 157 12.16 -4.89 -10.90
N GLY A 158 11.34 -5.51 -10.04
CA GLY A 158 10.84 -4.87 -8.82
C GLY A 158 11.86 -4.99 -7.68
N PRO A 159 11.48 -4.63 -6.44
CA PRO A 159 12.35 -4.83 -5.28
C PRO A 159 12.45 -6.30 -4.85
N GLY A 160 11.44 -7.13 -5.16
CA GLY A 160 11.35 -8.53 -4.72
C GLY A 160 12.59 -9.39 -5.00
N PRO A 161 13.19 -9.35 -6.21
CA PRO A 161 14.44 -10.05 -6.51
C PRO A 161 15.60 -9.67 -5.57
N PHE A 162 15.76 -8.39 -5.24
CA PHE A 162 16.84 -7.90 -4.38
C PHE A 162 16.58 -8.20 -2.90
N VAL A 163 15.32 -8.11 -2.46
CA VAL A 163 14.89 -8.60 -1.14
C VAL A 163 15.22 -10.09 -1.00
N THR A 164 14.85 -10.88 -2.01
CA THR A 164 15.07 -12.34 -2.00
C THR A 164 16.55 -12.69 -2.04
N ALA A 165 17.38 -11.90 -2.74
CA ALA A 165 18.83 -12.08 -2.72
C ALA A 165 19.43 -11.90 -1.32
N LEU A 166 19.00 -10.88 -0.57
CA LEU A 166 19.44 -10.65 0.81
C LEU A 166 18.92 -11.73 1.77
N GLU A 167 17.65 -12.13 1.63
CA GLU A 167 17.06 -13.24 2.38
C GLU A 167 17.86 -14.54 2.16
N TYR A 168 18.16 -14.87 0.90
CA TYR A 168 18.91 -16.07 0.53
C TYR A 168 20.33 -16.03 1.07
N ALA A 169 21.01 -14.88 0.96
CA ALA A 169 22.39 -14.74 1.43
C ALA A 169 22.53 -14.89 2.94
N THR A 170 21.49 -14.57 3.71
CA THR A 170 21.52 -14.55 5.19
C THR A 170 20.69 -15.66 5.84
N ASP A 171 19.96 -16.46 5.05
CA ASP A 171 18.95 -17.42 5.53
C ASP A 171 17.93 -16.79 6.49
N THR A 172 17.52 -15.56 6.19
CA THR A 172 16.52 -14.80 6.97
C THR A 172 15.30 -14.45 6.12
N LYS A 173 14.25 -13.93 6.76
CA LYS A 173 13.05 -13.42 6.08
C LYS A 173 12.86 -11.94 6.36
N ALA A 174 12.58 -11.20 5.29
CA ALA A 174 12.24 -9.79 5.42
C ALA A 174 10.89 -9.62 6.13
N THR A 175 10.79 -8.63 7.00
CA THR A 175 9.50 -8.11 7.45
C THR A 175 8.93 -7.25 6.33
N ILE A 176 7.86 -7.72 5.68
CA ILE A 176 7.17 -6.96 4.63
C ILE A 176 6.16 -6.03 5.31
N VAL A 177 6.09 -4.77 4.87
CA VAL A 177 5.21 -3.76 5.49
C VAL A 177 4.09 -3.25 4.58
N GLY A 178 4.18 -3.50 3.27
CA GLY A 178 3.14 -3.17 2.30
C GLY A 178 2.05 -4.24 2.16
N LYS A 179 1.03 -3.94 1.36
CA LYS A 179 0.02 -4.92 0.90
C LYS A 179 0.69 -6.15 0.27
N PRO A 180 0.18 -7.39 0.46
CA PRO A 180 -1.04 -7.80 1.18
C PRO A 180 -0.88 -8.01 2.69
N GLU A 181 0.21 -7.57 3.32
CA GLU A 181 0.46 -7.92 4.72
C GLU A 181 -0.60 -7.37 5.66
N LYS A 182 -1.02 -8.20 6.62
CA LYS A 182 -2.08 -7.85 7.59
C LYS A 182 -1.79 -6.54 8.31
N THR A 183 -0.52 -6.33 8.68
CA THR A 183 -0.08 -5.12 9.37
C THR A 183 -0.37 -3.85 8.56
N PHE A 184 -0.30 -3.90 7.23
CA PHE A 184 -0.60 -2.72 6.41
C PHE A 184 -2.04 -2.22 6.62
N PHE A 185 -3.01 -3.13 6.60
CA PHE A 185 -4.43 -2.79 6.76
C PHE A 185 -4.75 -2.35 8.18
N LEU A 186 -4.19 -3.05 9.18
CA LEU A 186 -4.36 -2.68 10.59
C LEU A 186 -3.78 -1.30 10.90
N GLU A 187 -2.60 -0.99 10.34
CA GLU A 187 -1.98 0.33 10.48
C GLU A 187 -2.74 1.43 9.73
N ALA A 188 -3.31 1.13 8.56
CA ALA A 188 -4.15 2.07 7.82
C ALA A 188 -5.42 2.47 8.60
N LEU A 189 -5.93 1.57 9.44
CA LEU A 189 -7.07 1.82 10.35
C LEU A 189 -6.63 2.41 11.71
N ARG A 190 -5.33 2.48 12.01
CA ARG A 190 -4.85 2.99 13.29
C ARG A 190 -5.30 4.45 13.50
N GLY A 191 -5.79 4.74 14.70
CA GLY A 191 -6.29 6.07 15.06
C GLY A 191 -7.69 6.40 14.53
N THR A 192 -8.34 5.50 13.78
CA THR A 192 -9.73 5.68 13.32
C THR A 192 -10.77 5.20 14.35
N GLY A 193 -10.36 4.38 15.31
CA GLY A 193 -11.28 3.73 16.26
C GLY A 193 -12.18 2.67 15.63
N CYS A 194 -11.86 2.21 14.42
CA CYS A 194 -12.60 1.20 13.68
C CYS A 194 -11.88 -0.15 13.77
N GLU A 195 -12.66 -1.21 14.00
CA GLU A 195 -12.18 -2.58 13.83
C GLU A 195 -12.20 -2.98 12.33
N PRO A 196 -11.38 -3.95 11.89
CA PRO A 196 -11.36 -4.39 10.50
C PRO A 196 -12.74 -4.80 9.96
N GLU A 197 -13.58 -5.45 10.77
CA GLU A 197 -14.94 -5.86 10.34
C GLU A 197 -15.90 -4.69 10.15
N GLU A 198 -15.51 -3.47 10.55
CA GLU A 198 -16.25 -2.22 10.35
C GLU A 198 -15.68 -1.42 9.17
N ALA A 199 -14.81 -2.02 8.34
CA ALA A 199 -14.16 -1.36 7.24
C ALA A 199 -14.32 -2.12 5.90
N VAL A 200 -14.22 -1.37 4.81
CA VAL A 200 -14.19 -1.89 3.43
C VAL A 200 -12.95 -1.39 2.71
N MET A 201 -12.29 -2.26 1.97
CA MET A 201 -11.18 -1.94 1.06
C MET A 201 -11.68 -1.93 -0.39
N ILE A 202 -11.37 -0.89 -1.15
CA ILE A 202 -11.64 -0.81 -2.59
C ILE A 202 -10.29 -0.80 -3.33
N GLY A 203 -10.09 -1.73 -4.25
CA GLY A 203 -8.83 -1.84 -4.98
C GLY A 203 -8.95 -2.59 -6.32
N ASP A 204 -7.91 -2.50 -7.14
CA ASP A 204 -7.83 -3.14 -8.46
C ASP A 204 -7.00 -4.45 -8.44
N ASP A 205 -6.35 -4.77 -7.31
CA ASP A 205 -5.64 -6.02 -7.10
C ASP A 205 -6.47 -7.01 -6.28
N CYS A 206 -6.84 -8.13 -6.90
CA CYS A 206 -7.54 -9.21 -6.19
C CYS A 206 -6.74 -9.77 -5.00
N ARG A 207 -5.41 -9.84 -5.06
CA ARG A 207 -4.57 -10.40 -4.00
C ARG A 207 -4.11 -9.35 -3.02
N ASP A 208 -3.46 -8.30 -3.54
CA ASP A 208 -2.82 -7.29 -2.70
C ASP A 208 -3.85 -6.42 -1.97
N ASP A 209 -4.95 -6.04 -2.63
CA ASP A 209 -5.96 -5.18 -2.03
C ASP A 209 -7.05 -5.98 -1.34
N VAL A 210 -7.76 -6.81 -2.12
CA VAL A 210 -8.99 -7.45 -1.68
C VAL A 210 -8.70 -8.65 -0.79
N GLY A 211 -7.84 -9.57 -1.23
CA GLY A 211 -7.44 -10.74 -0.45
C GLY A 211 -6.79 -10.35 0.87
N GLY A 212 -5.79 -9.46 0.84
CA GLY A 212 -5.11 -8.96 2.04
C GLY A 212 -6.06 -8.30 3.05
N ALA A 213 -7.01 -7.49 2.58
CA ALA A 213 -8.01 -6.86 3.45
C ALA A 213 -9.00 -7.87 4.04
N GLN A 214 -9.46 -8.84 3.25
CA GLN A 214 -10.37 -9.88 3.72
C GLN A 214 -9.72 -10.82 4.75
N ASP A 215 -8.41 -11.07 4.63
CA ASP A 215 -7.63 -11.87 5.58
C ASP A 215 -7.51 -11.24 6.98
N VAL A 216 -7.85 -9.95 7.13
CA VAL A 216 -7.96 -9.25 8.42
C VAL A 216 -9.41 -8.98 8.84
N GLY A 217 -10.40 -9.41 8.07
CA GLY A 217 -11.84 -9.30 8.40
C GLY A 217 -12.60 -8.16 7.71
N MET A 218 -11.92 -7.36 6.87
CA MET A 218 -12.59 -6.30 6.10
C MET A 218 -13.46 -6.88 4.98
N LEU A 219 -14.43 -6.10 4.51
CA LEU A 219 -15.03 -6.34 3.20
C LEU A 219 -14.06 -5.88 2.11
N GLY A 220 -13.94 -6.62 1.02
CA GLY A 220 -13.11 -6.24 -0.13
C GLY A 220 -13.93 -6.05 -1.40
N ILE A 221 -13.85 -4.87 -2.02
CA ILE A 221 -14.48 -4.56 -3.30
C ILE A 221 -13.39 -4.50 -4.38
N LEU A 222 -13.46 -5.41 -5.35
CA LEU A 222 -12.60 -5.41 -6.53
C LEU A 222 -13.20 -4.51 -7.60
N VAL A 223 -12.43 -3.55 -8.10
CA VAL A 223 -12.80 -2.73 -9.27
C VAL A 223 -12.14 -3.26 -10.54
N LYS A 224 -12.85 -3.17 -11.67
CA LYS A 224 -12.35 -3.64 -12.99
C LYS A 224 -11.51 -2.61 -13.76
N THR A 225 -11.10 -1.53 -13.10
CA THR A 225 -10.15 -0.55 -13.63
C THR A 225 -8.71 -0.99 -13.37
N GLY A 226 -7.73 -0.19 -13.82
CA GLY A 226 -6.33 -0.41 -13.48
C GLY A 226 -5.75 -1.69 -14.07
N LYS A 227 -5.13 -2.52 -13.22
CA LYS A 227 -4.42 -3.75 -13.62
C LYS A 227 -5.29 -5.01 -13.61
N TYR A 228 -6.55 -4.89 -13.18
CA TYR A 228 -7.51 -5.99 -13.22
C TYR A 228 -7.52 -6.71 -14.56
N ARG A 229 -7.63 -8.03 -14.52
CA ARG A 229 -7.88 -8.91 -15.68
C ARG A 229 -9.14 -9.74 -15.43
N ALA A 230 -9.79 -10.15 -16.52
CA ALA A 230 -10.96 -11.01 -16.44
C ALA A 230 -10.66 -12.27 -15.60
N SER A 231 -11.57 -12.62 -14.71
CA SER A 231 -11.45 -13.73 -13.75
C SER A 231 -10.36 -13.53 -12.68
N ASP A 232 -9.91 -12.31 -12.42
CA ASP A 232 -9.07 -12.01 -11.24
C ASP A 232 -9.80 -12.29 -9.93
N GLU A 233 -11.11 -12.06 -9.89
CA GLU A 233 -11.99 -12.37 -8.76
C GLU A 233 -12.01 -13.85 -8.36
N GLU A 234 -11.63 -14.75 -9.27
CA GLU A 234 -11.56 -16.20 -9.03
C GLU A 234 -10.21 -16.64 -8.40
N LYS A 235 -9.24 -15.72 -8.30
CA LYS A 235 -7.87 -16.03 -7.85
C LYS A 235 -7.69 -16.07 -6.33
N ILE A 236 -8.72 -15.66 -5.59
CA ILE A 236 -8.74 -15.62 -4.12
C ILE A 236 -9.94 -16.41 -3.59
N ASN A 237 -9.82 -16.92 -2.36
CA ASN A 237 -10.91 -17.58 -1.67
C ASN A 237 -10.88 -17.18 -0.17
N PRO A 238 -11.95 -16.62 0.40
CA PRO A 238 -13.23 -16.31 -0.24
C PRO A 238 -13.10 -15.27 -1.38
N PRO A 239 -14.03 -15.24 -2.35
CA PRO A 239 -14.02 -14.26 -3.43
C PRO A 239 -14.17 -12.83 -2.89
N PRO A 240 -13.93 -11.79 -3.71
CA PRO A 240 -14.27 -10.42 -3.36
C PRO A 240 -15.71 -10.34 -2.84
N TYR A 241 -15.96 -9.54 -1.79
CA TYR A 241 -17.32 -9.25 -1.34
C TYR A 241 -18.18 -8.69 -2.49
N LEU A 242 -17.58 -7.85 -3.33
CA LEU A 242 -18.17 -7.34 -4.56
C LEU A 242 -17.09 -7.18 -5.63
N THR A 243 -17.42 -7.52 -6.87
CA THR A 243 -16.65 -7.11 -8.05
C THR A 243 -17.50 -6.15 -8.89
N CYS A 244 -16.99 -4.96 -9.20
CA CYS A 244 -17.75 -3.92 -9.92
C CYS A 244 -16.88 -3.15 -10.92
N GLU A 245 -17.50 -2.40 -11.83
CA GLU A 245 -16.78 -1.80 -12.97
C GLU A 245 -15.73 -0.76 -12.58
N SER A 246 -16.00 0.07 -11.56
CA SER A 246 -15.08 1.16 -11.17
C SER A 246 -15.36 1.69 -9.76
N PHE A 247 -14.47 2.55 -9.26
CA PHE A 247 -14.63 3.20 -7.94
C PHE A 247 -16.00 3.90 -7.74
N PRO A 248 -16.56 4.66 -8.71
CA PRO A 248 -17.92 5.18 -8.59
C PRO A 248 -19.00 4.14 -8.29
N HIS A 249 -18.96 2.98 -8.96
CA HIS A 249 -19.91 1.90 -8.73
C HIS A 249 -19.73 1.28 -7.33
N ALA A 250 -18.49 1.17 -6.85
CA ALA A 250 -18.20 0.73 -5.49
C ALA A 250 -18.80 1.70 -4.45
N VAL A 251 -18.64 3.02 -4.67
CA VAL A 251 -19.24 4.04 -3.80
C VAL A 251 -20.76 3.95 -3.78
N ASP A 252 -21.40 3.80 -4.95
CA ASP A 252 -22.85 3.67 -5.04
C ASP A 252 -23.36 2.48 -4.22
N HIS A 253 -22.68 1.34 -4.34
CA HIS A 253 -23.01 0.15 -3.58
C HIS A 253 -22.82 0.37 -2.06
N ILE A 254 -21.71 1.00 -1.63
CA ILE A 254 -21.46 1.30 -0.22
C ILE A 254 -22.59 2.15 0.37
N LEU A 255 -22.95 3.24 -0.32
CA LEU A 255 -24.00 4.17 0.11
C LEU A 255 -25.40 3.52 0.15
N GLN A 256 -25.66 2.50 -0.67
CA GLN A 256 -26.97 1.84 -0.75
C GLN A 256 -27.13 0.66 0.22
N HIS A 257 -26.04 -0.02 0.58
CA HIS A 257 -26.12 -1.34 1.22
C HIS A 257 -25.31 -1.48 2.50
N LEU A 258 -24.34 -0.59 2.77
CA LEU A 258 -23.44 -0.69 3.92
C LEU A 258 -23.57 0.47 4.91
N LEU A 259 -24.28 1.54 4.53
CA LEU A 259 -24.56 2.74 5.31
C LEU A 259 -26.07 2.95 5.40
#